data_AF-E1ACP5-F1
#
_entry.id   AF-E1ACP5-F1
#
_cell.length_a   1.000
_cell.length_b   1.000
_cell.length_c   1.000
_cell.angle_alpha   90.00
_cell.angle_beta   90.00
_cell.angle_gamma   90.00
#
_symmetry.space_group_name_H-M   'P 1'
#
loop_
_entity.id
_entity.type
_entity.pdbx_description
1 polymer ?
#
loop_
_entity_poly.entity_id
_entity_poly.type
_entity_poly.pdbx_seq_one_letter_code
_entity_poly.pdbx_strand_id
1 'polypeptide(L)'
;MAIDSILHQHGLTAHTPPLADLSDESITAKLKAPAPVTSERNLWAFWDSGFEAMAPWKQRNVINWIRRCGHRWSVRLLDTVPGSRSHIRHFLPREALPDAVWDGLMDGGHSGQHTSELVRLALLYHHGGVFMDVSILLLRDLEDLCWTPLEDENSSYRLSAWYHINMEQVFHSSLAARKHDPFLYRWMQVFLQMWKGRRDAAGLHKHPLVRHLDLRAGPSCPWR
;
A
#
# COMPACT_ATOMS: atom_id res chain seq x y z
N MET A 1 23.71 25.87 -8.91
CA MET A 1 24.22 24.54 -9.31
C MET A 1 23.03 23.60 -9.38
N ALA A 2 22.68 23.11 -10.57
CA ALA A 2 21.57 22.17 -10.72
C ALA A 2 21.95 20.82 -10.06
N ILE A 3 21.02 20.22 -9.30
CA ILE A 3 21.19 18.90 -8.67
C ILE A 3 21.71 17.85 -9.66
N ASP A 4 21.29 17.96 -10.92
CA ASP A 4 21.71 17.07 -12.02
C ASP A 4 23.22 17.11 -12.27
N SER A 5 23.87 18.26 -12.07
CA SER A 5 25.32 18.41 -12.22
C SER A 5 26.10 17.67 -11.13
N ILE A 6 25.53 17.56 -9.93
CA ILE A 6 26.13 16.85 -8.79
C ILE A 6 25.94 15.34 -8.99
N LEU A 7 24.76 14.91 -9.42
CA LEU A 7 24.47 13.50 -9.70
C LEU A 7 25.36 12.95 -10.83
N HIS A 8 25.53 13.71 -11.91
CA HIS A 8 26.37 13.31 -13.03
C HIS A 8 27.86 13.20 -12.64
N GLN A 9 28.38 14.09 -11.77
CA GLN A 9 29.76 14.01 -11.27
C GLN A 9 30.06 12.73 -10.47
N HIS A 10 29.04 12.12 -9.88
CA HIS A 10 29.17 10.87 -9.11
C HIS A 10 28.80 9.62 -9.92
N GLY A 11 28.67 9.72 -11.25
CA GLY A 11 28.28 8.60 -12.11
C GLY A 11 26.84 8.12 -11.87
N LEU A 12 26.03 8.91 -11.17
CA LEU A 12 24.61 8.65 -10.98
C LEU A 12 23.85 9.26 -12.16
N THR A 13 23.61 8.46 -13.20
CA THR A 13 22.65 8.83 -14.23
C THR A 13 21.25 8.72 -13.62
N ALA A 14 20.60 9.85 -13.40
CA ALA A 14 19.17 9.87 -13.14
C ALA A 14 18.45 9.45 -14.43
N HIS A 15 18.35 8.15 -14.70
CA HIS A 15 17.37 7.60 -15.64
C HIS A 15 15.97 7.69 -15.01
N THR A 16 15.59 8.88 -14.56
CA THR A 16 14.23 9.10 -14.09
C THR A 16 13.43 9.59 -15.29
N PRO A 17 12.43 8.84 -15.77
CA PRO A 17 11.58 9.31 -16.86
C PRO A 17 11.01 10.70 -16.53
N PRO A 18 10.81 11.57 -17.54
CA PRO A 18 10.18 12.86 -17.32
C PRO A 18 8.81 12.65 -16.64
N LEU A 19 8.48 13.55 -15.72
CA LEU A 19 7.18 13.55 -15.06
C LEU A 19 6.08 13.80 -16.11
N ALA A 20 4.94 13.14 -15.93
CA ALA A 20 3.77 13.43 -16.76
C ALA A 20 3.31 14.88 -16.52
N ASP A 21 3.07 15.59 -17.62
CA ASP A 21 2.55 16.95 -17.61
C ASP A 21 1.02 16.93 -17.42
N LEU A 22 0.62 16.88 -16.15
CA LEU A 22 -0.79 16.84 -15.72
C LEU A 22 -1.00 17.88 -14.62
N SER A 23 -2.12 18.61 -14.68
CA SER A 23 -2.51 19.56 -13.62
C SER A 23 -2.98 18.83 -12.36
N ASP A 24 -2.87 19.49 -11.19
CA ASP A 24 -3.32 18.92 -9.92
C ASP A 24 -4.85 18.65 -9.93
N GLU A 25 -5.63 19.47 -10.63
CA GLU A 25 -7.09 19.32 -10.77
C GLU A 25 -7.44 18.08 -11.60
N SER A 26 -6.76 17.86 -12.72
CA SER A 26 -6.95 16.67 -13.57
C SER A 26 -6.62 15.39 -12.81
N ILE A 27 -5.51 15.42 -12.05
CA ILE A 27 -5.06 14.32 -11.20
C ILE A 27 -6.10 14.03 -10.11
N THR A 28 -6.57 15.07 -9.41
CA THR A 28 -7.56 14.95 -8.34
C THR A 28 -8.89 14.39 -8.87
N ALA A 29 -9.34 14.83 -10.05
CA ALA A 29 -10.53 14.29 -10.69
C ALA A 29 -10.39 12.78 -10.99
N LYS A 30 -9.23 12.32 -11.46
CA LYS A 30 -8.95 10.90 -11.68
C LYS A 30 -8.96 10.10 -10.38
N LEU A 31 -8.41 10.64 -9.29
CA LEU A 31 -8.41 9.99 -7.97
C LEU A 31 -9.82 9.80 -7.39
N LYS A 32 -10.72 10.76 -7.63
CA LYS A 32 -12.13 10.70 -7.17
C LYS A 32 -13.02 9.82 -8.05
N ALA A 33 -12.54 9.44 -9.24
CA ALA A 33 -13.29 8.68 -10.22
C ALA A 33 -12.38 7.62 -10.88
N PRO A 34 -11.88 6.65 -10.10
CA PRO A 34 -10.95 5.65 -10.61
C PRO A 34 -11.59 4.85 -11.74
N ALA A 35 -10.83 4.63 -12.82
CA ALA A 35 -11.21 3.76 -13.92
C ALA A 35 -11.31 2.29 -13.47
N PRO A 36 -11.98 1.39 -14.21
CA PRO A 36 -11.93 -0.04 -13.91
C PRO A 36 -10.49 -0.59 -13.83
N VAL A 37 -10.29 -1.68 -13.08
CA VAL A 37 -8.99 -2.38 -13.01
C VAL A 37 -8.86 -3.29 -14.23
N THR A 38 -7.83 -3.07 -15.04
CA THR A 38 -7.61 -3.79 -16.32
C THR A 38 -6.28 -4.53 -16.39
N SER A 39 -5.36 -4.27 -15.46
CA SER A 39 -4.04 -4.91 -15.38
C SER A 39 -3.60 -5.03 -13.92
N GLU A 40 -2.47 -5.70 -13.66
CA GLU A 40 -1.86 -5.76 -12.32
C GLU A 40 -1.01 -4.52 -11.99
N ARG A 41 -0.79 -3.62 -12.95
CA ARG A 41 0.00 -2.38 -12.78
C ARG A 41 -0.84 -1.30 -12.10
N ASN A 42 -1.17 -1.56 -10.84
CA ASN A 42 -1.87 -0.63 -9.96
C ASN A 42 -0.96 -0.23 -8.79
N LEU A 43 -0.91 1.08 -8.52
CA LEU A 43 -0.35 1.60 -7.28
C LEU A 43 -1.52 1.95 -6.36
N TRP A 44 -1.73 1.11 -5.35
CA TRP A 44 -2.79 1.23 -4.36
C TRP A 44 -2.35 2.07 -3.17
N ALA A 45 -3.28 2.86 -2.66
CA ALA A 45 -3.19 3.50 -1.37
C ALA A 45 -4.57 3.57 -0.73
N PHE A 46 -4.60 3.80 0.57
CA PHE A 46 -5.82 3.90 1.34
C PHE A 46 -5.78 5.11 2.27
N TRP A 47 -6.90 5.83 2.33
CA TRP A 47 -7.17 6.85 3.33
C TRP A 47 -8.65 6.80 3.66
N ASP A 48 -8.98 6.37 4.88
CA ASP A 48 -10.35 6.07 5.35
C ASP A 48 -11.36 7.21 5.09
N SER A 49 -10.89 8.45 5.23
CA SER A 49 -11.66 9.69 5.09
C SER A 49 -11.57 10.34 3.70
N GLY A 50 -10.89 9.68 2.74
CA GLY A 50 -10.80 10.12 1.35
C GLY A 50 -9.77 11.25 1.10
N PHE A 51 -9.51 11.53 -0.18
CA PHE A 51 -8.43 12.42 -0.63
C PHE A 51 -8.47 13.82 -0.01
N GLU A 52 -9.65 14.44 0.05
CA GLU A 52 -9.81 15.83 0.49
C GLU A 52 -9.53 16.01 1.98
N ALA A 53 -9.73 14.96 2.79
CA ALA A 53 -9.47 14.99 4.22
C ALA A 53 -7.98 14.74 4.56
N MET A 54 -7.16 14.39 3.57
CA MET A 54 -5.73 14.16 3.79
C MET A 54 -5.01 15.47 4.11
N ALA A 55 -3.97 15.38 4.96
CA ALA A 55 -3.05 16.50 5.14
C ALA A 55 -2.44 16.93 3.77
N PRO A 56 -2.30 18.24 3.49
CA PRO A 56 -1.88 18.72 2.17
C PRO A 56 -0.58 18.11 1.64
N TRP A 57 0.39 17.85 2.53
CA TRP A 57 1.65 17.21 2.13
C TRP A 57 1.48 15.75 1.67
N LYS A 58 0.50 15.01 2.22
CA LYS A 58 0.16 13.65 1.77
C LYS A 58 -0.56 13.69 0.42
N GLN A 59 -1.45 14.66 0.21
CA GLN A 59 -2.06 14.89 -1.11
C GLN A 59 -0.98 15.12 -2.16
N ARG A 60 0.04 15.94 -1.83
CA ARG A 60 1.17 16.20 -2.71
C ARG A 60 1.96 14.93 -3.05
N ASN A 61 2.13 14.02 -2.10
CA ASN A 61 2.77 12.72 -2.36
C ASN A 61 1.99 11.93 -3.42
N VAL A 62 0.68 11.73 -3.22
CA VAL A 62 -0.16 10.95 -4.15
C VAL A 62 -0.20 11.59 -5.55
N ILE A 63 -0.30 12.92 -5.60
CA ILE A 63 -0.24 13.67 -6.87
C ILE A 63 1.11 13.43 -7.56
N ASN A 64 2.23 13.50 -6.82
CA ASN A 64 3.56 13.24 -7.35
C ASN A 64 3.68 11.80 -7.88
N TRP A 65 3.08 10.82 -7.21
CA TRP A 65 3.08 9.44 -7.68
C TRP A 65 2.42 9.30 -9.04
N ILE A 66 1.28 9.98 -9.28
CA ILE A 66 0.60 9.95 -10.59
C ILE A 66 1.49 10.53 -11.69
N ARG A 67 2.17 11.64 -11.41
CA ARG A 67 3.13 12.22 -12.38
C ARG A 67 4.30 11.29 -12.66
N ARG A 68 4.85 10.65 -11.62
CA ARG A 68 6.00 9.73 -11.74
C ARG A 68 5.64 8.45 -12.47
N CYS A 69 4.47 7.89 -12.17
CA CYS A 69 3.93 6.69 -12.78
C CYS A 69 3.50 6.88 -14.23
N GLY A 70 3.05 8.09 -14.57
CA GLY A 70 2.53 8.43 -15.89
C GLY A 70 1.40 7.51 -16.32
N HIS A 71 1.44 7.05 -17.57
CA HIS A 71 0.42 6.14 -18.13
C HIS A 71 0.71 4.65 -17.86
N ARG A 72 1.88 4.31 -17.32
CA ARG A 72 2.29 2.92 -17.09
C ARG A 72 1.58 2.26 -15.91
N TRP A 73 1.17 3.07 -14.93
CA TRP A 73 0.51 2.60 -13.71
C TRP A 73 -0.78 3.35 -13.45
N SER A 74 -1.79 2.61 -12.99
CA SER A 74 -3.00 3.19 -12.42
C SER A 74 -2.80 3.46 -10.94
N VAL A 75 -2.62 4.72 -10.55
CA VAL A 75 -2.58 5.10 -9.13
C VAL A 75 -3.99 5.25 -8.59
N ARG A 76 -4.28 4.60 -7.47
CA ARG A 76 -5.63 4.45 -6.90
C ARG A 76 -5.59 4.71 -5.40
N LEU A 77 -6.20 5.80 -4.96
CA LEU A 77 -6.46 6.05 -3.55
C LEU A 77 -7.89 5.63 -3.23
N LEU A 78 -8.03 4.61 -2.39
CA LEU A 78 -9.33 4.11 -1.94
C LEU A 78 -9.70 4.64 -0.55
N ASP A 79 -10.98 4.59 -0.23
CA ASP A 79 -11.54 5.10 1.03
C ASP A 79 -12.70 4.25 1.56
N THR A 80 -13.25 4.65 2.70
CA THR A 80 -14.48 4.10 3.29
C THR A 80 -15.59 5.17 3.38
N VAL A 81 -15.51 6.23 2.56
CA VAL A 81 -16.45 7.34 2.60
C VAL A 81 -17.77 6.93 1.94
N PRO A 82 -18.93 7.00 2.63
CA PRO A 82 -20.21 6.60 2.07
C PRO A 82 -20.52 7.32 0.76
N GLY A 83 -20.82 6.54 -0.29
CA GLY A 83 -21.15 7.07 -1.62
C GLY A 83 -19.94 7.43 -2.49
N SER A 84 -18.72 7.35 -1.97
CA SER A 84 -17.50 7.57 -2.76
C SER A 84 -17.39 6.55 -3.90
N ARG A 85 -17.00 7.02 -5.08
CA ARG A 85 -16.64 6.15 -6.22
C ARG A 85 -15.33 5.42 -5.99
N SER A 86 -14.50 5.91 -5.08
CA SER A 86 -13.24 5.29 -4.65
C SER A 86 -13.41 4.40 -3.43
N HIS A 87 -14.65 4.15 -3.00
CA HIS A 87 -14.92 3.28 -1.87
C HIS A 87 -14.42 1.85 -2.13
N ILE A 88 -13.76 1.24 -1.14
CA ILE A 88 -13.14 -0.10 -1.24
C ILE A 88 -14.08 -1.20 -1.76
N ARG A 89 -15.38 -1.10 -1.47
CA ARG A 89 -16.45 -2.02 -1.94
C ARG A 89 -16.55 -2.18 -3.46
N HIS A 90 -16.03 -1.22 -4.24
CA HIS A 90 -16.02 -1.30 -5.69
C HIS A 90 -14.85 -2.14 -6.23
N PHE A 91 -13.89 -2.49 -5.37
CA PHE A 91 -12.65 -3.16 -5.72
C PHE A 91 -12.49 -4.50 -5.00
N LEU A 92 -13.11 -4.68 -3.84
CA LEU A 92 -12.97 -5.88 -3.03
C LEU A 92 -14.32 -6.54 -2.76
N PRO A 93 -14.40 -7.87 -2.83
CA PRO A 93 -15.59 -8.60 -2.39
C PRO A 93 -15.68 -8.56 -0.86
N ARG A 94 -16.89 -8.75 -0.31
CA ARG A 94 -17.13 -8.61 1.14
C ARG A 94 -16.29 -9.61 1.95
N GLU A 95 -16.07 -10.80 1.41
CA GLU A 95 -15.35 -11.89 2.07
C GLU A 95 -13.85 -11.59 2.21
N ALA A 96 -13.33 -10.57 1.51
CA ALA A 96 -11.93 -10.20 1.56
C ALA A 96 -11.54 -9.42 2.82
N LEU A 97 -12.51 -8.90 3.58
CA LEU A 97 -12.28 -8.11 4.80
C LEU A 97 -13.25 -8.51 5.92
N PRO A 98 -12.90 -8.27 7.20
CA PRO A 98 -13.82 -8.50 8.32
C PRO A 98 -15.08 -7.64 8.22
N ASP A 99 -16.22 -8.17 8.69
CA ASP A 99 -17.51 -7.44 8.71
C ASP A 99 -17.40 -6.06 9.38
N ALA A 100 -16.56 -5.94 10.42
CA ALA A 100 -16.36 -4.67 11.12
C ALA A 100 -15.84 -3.55 10.22
N VAL A 101 -15.07 -3.86 9.17
CA VAL A 101 -14.62 -2.87 8.18
C VAL A 101 -15.81 -2.42 7.32
N TRP A 102 -16.61 -3.37 6.83
CA TRP A 102 -17.73 -3.07 5.93
C TRP A 102 -18.86 -2.32 6.61
N ASP A 103 -19.13 -2.67 7.86
CA ASP A 103 -20.26 -2.14 8.61
C ASP A 103 -19.86 -0.88 9.39
N GLY A 104 -18.65 -0.36 9.20
CA GLY A 104 -18.15 0.85 9.86
C GLY A 104 -18.02 0.71 11.37
N LEU A 105 -17.72 -0.49 11.86
CA LEU A 105 -17.69 -0.83 13.27
C LEU A 105 -16.28 -0.79 13.88
N MET A 106 -15.23 -0.64 13.07
CA MET A 106 -13.84 -0.53 13.54
C MET A 106 -13.70 0.62 14.55
N ASP A 107 -13.12 0.35 15.71
CA ASP A 107 -12.98 1.30 16.82
C ASP A 107 -11.52 1.52 17.24
N GLY A 108 -11.33 2.46 18.18
CA GLY A 108 -10.01 2.88 18.65
C GLY A 108 -9.33 3.95 17.79
N GLY A 109 -8.32 4.61 18.37
CA GLY A 109 -7.61 5.74 17.73
C GLY A 109 -6.74 5.36 16.51
N HIS A 110 -6.66 4.08 16.17
CA HIS A 110 -5.89 3.55 15.05
C HIS A 110 -6.75 2.76 14.04
N SER A 111 -8.08 2.92 14.09
CA SER A 111 -9.02 2.19 13.23
C SER A 111 -8.72 2.34 11.73
N GLY A 112 -8.37 3.55 11.29
CA GLY A 112 -7.95 3.83 9.91
C GLY A 112 -6.68 3.07 9.51
N GLN A 113 -5.67 3.02 10.39
CA GLN A 113 -4.44 2.26 10.17
C GLN A 113 -4.72 0.76 10.09
N HIS A 114 -5.49 0.21 11.04
CA HIS A 114 -5.86 -1.21 11.04
C HIS A 114 -6.66 -1.60 9.80
N THR A 115 -7.57 -0.74 9.36
CA THR A 115 -8.32 -0.93 8.12
C THR A 115 -7.39 -0.94 6.91
N SER A 116 -6.42 -0.01 6.86
CA SER A 116 -5.41 0.04 5.80
C SER A 116 -4.61 -1.26 5.68
N GLU A 117 -4.21 -1.86 6.82
CA GLU A 117 -3.48 -3.13 6.83
C GLU A 117 -4.29 -4.28 6.21
N LEU A 118 -5.59 -4.37 6.54
CA LEU A 118 -6.49 -5.38 6.00
C LEU A 118 -6.75 -5.16 4.49
N VAL A 119 -7.05 -3.92 4.10
CA VAL A 119 -7.31 -3.52 2.70
C VAL A 119 -6.10 -3.80 1.82
N ARG A 120 -4.89 -3.53 2.30
CA ARG A 120 -3.64 -3.77 1.57
C ARG A 120 -3.49 -5.20 1.09
N LEU A 121 -3.60 -6.16 2.01
CA LEU A 121 -3.43 -7.58 1.69
C LEU A 121 -4.51 -8.05 0.71
N ALA A 122 -5.75 -7.61 0.91
CA ALA A 122 -6.87 -7.91 0.03
C ALA A 122 -6.67 -7.36 -1.39
N LEU A 123 -6.29 -6.09 -1.53
CA LEU A 123 -6.06 -5.45 -2.84
C LEU A 123 -4.98 -6.16 -3.63
N LEU A 124 -3.84 -6.42 -2.97
CA LEU A 124 -2.73 -7.11 -3.62
C LEU A 124 -3.10 -8.55 -4.00
N TYR A 125 -3.89 -9.25 -3.18
CA TYR A 125 -4.33 -10.61 -3.51
C TYR A 125 -5.28 -10.62 -4.72
N HIS A 126 -6.26 -9.72 -4.76
CA HIS A 126 -7.26 -9.71 -5.83
C HIS A 126 -6.75 -9.10 -7.15
N HIS A 127 -5.86 -8.10 -7.07
CA HIS A 127 -5.48 -7.28 -8.22
C HIS A 127 -3.99 -7.20 -8.49
N GLY A 128 -3.14 -7.66 -7.57
CA GLY A 128 -1.70 -7.49 -7.66
C GLY A 128 -1.29 -6.02 -7.60
N GLY A 129 -0.06 -5.75 -8.00
CA GLY A 129 0.50 -4.42 -8.08
C GLY A 129 1.31 -4.05 -6.85
N VAL A 130 1.30 -2.77 -6.51
CA VAL A 130 2.06 -2.19 -5.40
C VAL A 130 1.09 -1.49 -4.47
N PHE A 131 1.21 -1.68 -3.17
CA PHE A 131 0.55 -0.87 -2.17
C PHE A 131 1.59 0.02 -1.48
N MET A 132 1.27 1.29 -1.29
CA MET A 132 2.11 2.25 -0.56
C MET A 132 1.28 3.11 0.38
N ASP A 133 1.79 3.32 1.59
CA ASP A 133 1.26 4.32 2.51
C ASP A 133 1.43 5.73 1.92
N VAL A 134 0.40 6.57 2.07
CA VAL A 134 0.36 7.96 1.55
C VAL A 134 1.45 8.88 2.08
N SER A 135 2.17 8.47 3.13
CA SER A 135 3.32 9.18 3.68
C SER A 135 4.61 8.98 2.86
N ILE A 136 4.66 8.03 1.93
CA ILE A 136 5.88 7.69 1.20
C ILE A 136 6.16 8.67 0.06
N LEU A 137 7.39 9.18 0.01
CA LEU A 137 7.91 9.95 -1.12
C LEU A 137 8.43 9.00 -2.20
N LEU A 138 7.75 8.92 -3.34
CA LEU A 138 8.21 8.13 -4.48
C LEU A 138 9.16 8.96 -5.34
N LEU A 139 10.45 8.63 -5.26
CA LEU A 139 11.51 9.33 -6.01
C LEU A 139 11.88 8.63 -7.32
N ARG A 140 11.76 7.30 -7.37
CA ARG A 140 12.07 6.44 -8.54
C ARG A 140 10.81 5.84 -9.15
N ASP A 141 10.94 5.23 -10.32
CA ASP A 141 9.87 4.42 -10.89
C ASP A 141 9.72 3.08 -10.16
N LEU A 142 8.53 2.47 -10.29
CA LEU A 142 8.23 1.20 -9.66
C LEU A 142 8.84 -0.01 -10.40
N GLU A 143 9.25 0.14 -11.67
CA GLU A 143 9.87 -0.94 -12.45
C GLU A 143 11.17 -1.36 -11.79
N ASP A 144 12.07 -0.37 -11.62
CA ASP A 144 13.38 -0.51 -11.01
C ASP A 144 13.28 -0.91 -9.53
N LEU A 145 12.29 -0.38 -8.82
CA LEU A 145 12.17 -0.60 -7.38
C LEU A 145 11.73 -2.03 -7.03
N CYS A 146 10.78 -2.59 -7.78
CA CYS A 146 10.22 -3.89 -7.42
C CYS A 146 9.49 -4.64 -8.54
N TRP A 147 8.98 -3.95 -9.55
CA TRP A 147 7.98 -4.57 -10.42
C TRP A 147 8.57 -5.43 -11.54
N THR A 148 9.66 -4.99 -12.18
CA THR A 148 10.31 -5.75 -13.26
C THR A 148 10.57 -7.22 -12.89
N PRO A 149 11.20 -7.53 -11.74
CA PRO A 149 11.44 -8.92 -11.38
C PRO A 149 10.21 -9.62 -10.80
N LEU A 150 9.11 -8.93 -10.48
CA LEU A 150 7.86 -9.58 -10.08
C LEU A 150 7.00 -9.95 -11.30
N GLU A 151 7.05 -9.15 -12.36
CA GLU A 151 6.27 -9.42 -13.57
C GLU A 151 6.89 -10.50 -14.48
N ASP A 152 8.22 -10.66 -14.42
CA ASP A 152 8.94 -11.70 -15.17
C ASP A 152 8.51 -13.11 -14.73
N GLU A 153 7.94 -13.87 -15.66
CA GLU A 153 7.47 -15.25 -15.44
C GLU A 153 8.61 -16.23 -15.13
N ASN A 154 9.85 -15.88 -15.49
CA ASN A 154 11.05 -16.68 -15.18
C ASN A 154 11.65 -16.32 -13.81
N SER A 155 11.19 -15.24 -13.20
CA SER A 155 11.65 -14.84 -11.88
C SER A 155 11.03 -15.71 -10.79
N SER A 156 11.85 -16.08 -9.80
CA SER A 156 11.37 -16.77 -8.60
C SER A 156 10.79 -15.81 -7.56
N TYR A 157 10.84 -14.50 -7.78
CA TYR A 157 10.35 -13.52 -6.80
C TYR A 157 8.82 -13.42 -6.85
N ARG A 158 8.23 -13.39 -5.65
CA ARG A 158 6.77 -13.45 -5.47
C ARG A 158 6.20 -12.26 -4.73
N LEU A 159 7.04 -11.65 -3.89
CA LEU A 159 6.73 -10.52 -3.04
C LEU A 159 7.94 -9.59 -3.01
N SER A 160 7.69 -8.29 -3.08
CA SER A 160 8.66 -7.27 -2.68
C SER A 160 8.11 -6.54 -1.46
N ALA A 161 8.97 -6.32 -0.48
CA ALA A 161 8.62 -5.69 0.77
C ALA A 161 9.84 -4.99 1.37
N TRP A 162 9.61 -3.95 2.18
CA TRP A 162 10.69 -3.35 2.95
C TRP A 162 10.96 -4.18 4.21
N TYR A 163 12.21 -4.53 4.47
CA TYR A 163 12.61 -5.30 5.65
C TYR A 163 13.50 -4.46 6.56
N HIS A 164 13.11 -4.32 7.82
CA HIS A 164 13.93 -3.69 8.83
C HIS A 164 14.87 -4.71 9.46
N ILE A 165 16.12 -4.73 9.01
CA ILE A 165 17.12 -5.71 9.43
C ILE A 165 17.23 -5.81 10.96
N ASN A 166 17.34 -4.69 11.68
CA ASN A 166 17.52 -4.74 13.14
C ASN A 166 16.25 -5.10 13.94
N MET A 167 15.07 -5.03 13.31
CA MET A 167 13.80 -5.39 13.97
C MET A 167 13.34 -6.77 13.55
N GLU A 168 14.02 -7.38 12.57
CA GLU A 168 13.65 -8.61 11.91
C GLU A 168 12.19 -8.64 11.43
N GLN A 169 11.72 -7.48 10.93
CA GLN A 169 10.32 -7.26 10.59
C GLN A 169 10.17 -6.70 9.18
N VAL A 170 9.15 -7.18 8.48
CA VAL A 170 8.68 -6.58 7.24
C VAL A 170 7.87 -5.33 7.59
N PHE A 171 8.25 -4.19 7.04
CA PHE A 171 7.38 -3.02 7.04
C PHE A 171 6.25 -3.21 6.05
N HIS A 172 5.04 -3.20 6.56
CA HIS A 172 3.87 -3.36 5.72
C HIS A 172 3.55 -2.08 4.91
N SER A 173 4.23 -0.96 5.18
CA SER A 173 3.96 0.33 4.53
C SER A 173 4.20 0.34 3.02
N SER A 174 5.02 -0.58 2.50
CA SER A 174 5.14 -0.86 1.07
C SER A 174 5.23 -2.36 0.80
N LEU A 175 4.33 -2.85 -0.05
CA LEU A 175 4.29 -4.25 -0.49
C LEU A 175 3.96 -4.30 -1.98
N ALA A 176 4.60 -5.21 -2.72
CA ALA A 176 4.26 -5.49 -4.10
C ALA A 176 4.18 -6.99 -4.34
N ALA A 177 3.17 -7.43 -5.09
CA ALA A 177 2.97 -8.84 -5.40
C ALA A 177 2.19 -9.01 -6.70
N ARG A 178 2.32 -10.19 -7.29
CA ARG A 178 1.40 -10.66 -8.34
C ARG A 178 0.06 -11.02 -7.72
N LYS A 179 -1.02 -10.84 -8.47
CA LYS A 179 -2.35 -11.23 -8.00
C LYS A 179 -2.40 -12.74 -7.76
N HIS A 180 -3.26 -13.14 -6.83
CA HIS A 180 -3.47 -14.53 -6.41
C HIS A 180 -2.24 -15.24 -5.88
N ASP A 181 -1.22 -14.52 -5.41
CA ASP A 181 -0.04 -15.16 -4.82
C ASP A 181 -0.40 -16.00 -3.57
N PRO A 182 -0.08 -17.31 -3.53
CA PRO A 182 -0.32 -18.18 -2.38
C PRO A 182 0.23 -17.71 -1.03
N PHE A 183 1.38 -17.04 -0.98
CA PHE A 183 1.92 -16.53 0.27
C PHE A 183 1.05 -15.39 0.79
N LEU A 184 0.71 -14.45 -0.09
CA LEU A 184 -0.16 -13.34 0.25
C LEU A 184 -1.57 -13.81 0.66
N TYR A 185 -2.11 -14.84 -0.01
CA TYR A 185 -3.37 -15.46 0.40
C TYR A 185 -3.32 -15.96 1.85
N ARG A 186 -2.30 -16.75 2.21
CA ARG A 186 -2.16 -17.28 3.58
C ARG A 186 -2.00 -16.16 4.59
N TRP A 187 -1.23 -15.12 4.26
CA TRP A 187 -1.08 -13.95 5.10
C TRP A 187 -2.44 -13.26 5.35
N MET A 188 -3.21 -13.02 4.28
CA MET A 188 -4.56 -12.47 4.37
C MET A 188 -5.48 -13.35 5.23
N GLN A 189 -5.46 -14.67 5.06
CA GLN A 189 -6.29 -15.60 5.85
C GLN A 189 -5.95 -15.56 7.34
N VAL A 190 -4.67 -15.46 7.70
CA VAL A 190 -4.25 -15.29 9.11
C VAL A 190 -4.84 -14.01 9.70
N PHE A 191 -4.77 -12.89 8.97
CA PHE A 191 -5.35 -11.63 9.41
C PHE A 191 -6.88 -11.71 9.53
N LEU A 192 -7.57 -12.26 8.54
CA LEU A 192 -9.03 -12.44 8.59
C LEU A 192 -9.46 -13.26 9.82
N GLN A 193 -8.74 -14.34 10.11
CA GLN A 193 -9.04 -15.17 11.28
C GLN A 193 -8.73 -14.43 12.58
N MET A 194 -7.64 -13.67 12.66
CA MET A 194 -7.29 -12.87 13.84
C MET A 194 -8.35 -11.79 14.13
N TRP A 195 -8.91 -11.18 13.09
CA TRP A 195 -9.90 -10.10 13.18
C TRP A 195 -11.36 -10.57 13.24
N LYS A 196 -11.62 -11.87 13.16
CA LYS A 196 -12.99 -12.41 13.19
C LYS A 196 -13.72 -12.01 14.47
N GLY A 197 -14.86 -11.32 14.31
CA GLY A 197 -15.69 -10.85 15.42
C GLY A 197 -15.07 -9.73 16.27
N ARG A 198 -14.02 -9.06 15.77
CA ARG A 198 -13.33 -7.96 16.46
C ARG A 198 -13.63 -6.60 15.85
N ARG A 199 -13.42 -5.56 16.64
CA ARG A 199 -13.56 -4.15 16.25
C ARG A 199 -12.26 -3.36 16.42
N ASP A 200 -11.42 -3.77 17.38
CA ASP A 200 -10.09 -3.22 17.62
C ASP A 200 -8.99 -4.31 17.57
N ALA A 201 -7.74 -3.86 17.67
CA ALA A 201 -6.56 -4.69 17.81
C ALA A 201 -6.29 -5.15 19.26
N ALA A 202 -7.20 -4.92 20.22
CA ALA A 202 -6.95 -5.25 21.61
C ALA A 202 -6.79 -6.77 21.79
N GLY A 203 -5.65 -7.16 22.35
CA GLY A 203 -5.32 -8.57 22.57
C GLY A 203 -5.02 -9.38 21.31
N LEU A 204 -4.87 -8.76 20.13
CA LEU A 204 -4.55 -9.47 18.87
C LEU A 204 -3.26 -10.30 19.00
N HIS A 205 -2.26 -9.78 19.73
CA HIS A 205 -1.00 -10.47 20.04
C HIS A 205 -1.17 -11.75 20.88
N LYS A 206 -2.32 -11.95 21.55
CA LYS A 206 -2.64 -13.16 22.32
C LYS A 206 -3.33 -14.23 21.47
N HIS A 207 -3.66 -13.93 20.22
CA HIS A 207 -4.37 -14.84 19.34
C HIS A 207 -3.55 -16.12 19.10
N PRO A 208 -4.14 -17.33 19.11
CA PRO A 208 -3.41 -18.60 18.97
C PRO A 208 -2.47 -18.66 17.75
N LEU A 209 -2.83 -18.00 16.65
CA LEU A 209 -2.02 -17.94 15.42
C LEU A 209 -0.72 -17.14 15.56
N VAL A 210 -0.59 -16.23 16.52
CA VAL A 210 0.58 -15.33 16.61
C VAL A 210 1.19 -15.25 18.01
N ARG A 211 0.54 -15.79 19.05
CA ARG A 211 1.02 -15.74 20.43
C ARG A 211 2.40 -16.37 20.64
N HIS A 212 2.82 -17.25 19.73
CA HIS A 212 4.13 -17.92 19.75
C HIS A 212 5.26 -17.06 19.18
N LEU A 213 4.95 -15.93 18.52
CA LEU A 213 5.92 -15.02 17.92
C LEU A 213 6.53 -14.02 18.93
N ASP A 214 6.10 -14.07 20.20
CA ASP A 214 6.49 -13.15 21.28
C ASP A 214 6.60 -11.66 20.87
N LEU A 215 5.55 -11.16 20.20
CA LEU A 215 5.48 -9.79 19.64
C LEU A 215 5.59 -8.65 20.68
N ARG A 216 5.75 -8.96 21.98
CA ARG A 216 5.98 -7.99 23.06
C ARG A 216 7.46 -7.71 23.29
N ALA A 217 8.34 -8.62 22.88
CA ALA A 217 9.75 -8.35 22.74
C ALA A 217 9.92 -7.48 21.48
N GLY A 218 9.75 -6.16 21.62
CA GLY A 218 10.41 -5.26 20.69
C GLY A 218 11.89 -5.63 20.66
N PRO A 219 12.60 -5.45 19.53
CA PRO A 219 14.02 -5.80 19.48
C PRO A 219 14.71 -5.12 20.64
N SER A 220 15.55 -5.88 21.33
CA SER A 220 16.48 -5.36 22.32
C SER A 220 17.31 -4.29 21.62
N CYS A 221 16.90 -3.02 21.75
CA CYS A 221 17.67 -1.89 21.25
C CYS A 221 18.98 -1.91 22.04
N PRO A 222 20.14 -2.11 21.40
CA PRO A 222 21.43 -2.14 22.10
C PRO A 222 21.87 -0.75 22.59
N TRP A 223 21.03 0.27 22.45
CA TRP A 223 21.31 1.67 22.78
C TRP A 223 20.44 2.20 23.94
N ARG A 224 20.10 1.34 24.92
CA ARG A 224 19.60 1.76 26.23
C ARG A 224 20.66 1.56 27.30
#